data_AF-A0A7W0QTN9-F1
#
_entry.id   AF-A0A7W0QTN9-F1
#
_cell.length_a   1.000
_cell.length_b   1.000
_cell.length_c   1.000
_cell.angle_alpha   90.00
_cell.angle_beta   90.00
_cell.angle_gamma   90.00
#
_symmetry.space_group_name_H-M   'P 1'
#
loop_
_entity.id
_entity.type
_entity.pdbx_description
1 polymer ?
#
loop_
_entity_poly.entity_id
_entity_poly.type
_entity_poly.pdbx_seq_one_letter_code
_entity_poly.pdbx_strand_id
1 'polypeptide(L)'
;MVLMVAFGDAVSAFGLACKAKLAGPGDREAAIRSPIERLVTDVAHGLGLSAVPYDEVRDSDRAVRPDYAIAVDGAITGYIEVKRPGASVDPDSFTGHNKRQWERQRDLPNLIYTNGTDWWLWRDSELIHDPVHLTGGPLDRAGTALSASPAFETMLTDFLRWKPAPITTVVGLVQAIAPLTRLLRGEVLDQLAEERRAITAGAPEHSQPFLGLARDWRDLLFPTASDEVFADGYAQAVTFALLLARTEGIQLKGSLHTIGAALGGAQHTLMGRALQLLTDNVAADFRVTLDLLVRLIAVVDWPRVRGGKRDTYLHLYERFLEVYDPELRKQSGSYYTPHQVVEQMVRLTEQALITRFDKRTGFADPAVVTVDPAMGTGTYLDAIIVRVVASVERSEGKGAVPAAISALAQRLVGFELQMGPYAVAELRTSGLLDQLEANAPSAG
;
A
#
# COMPACT_ATOMS: atom_id res chain seq x y z
N MET A 1 4.50 -20.31 -36.57
CA MET A 1 3.80 -19.11 -37.05
C MET A 1 2.50 -19.05 -36.29
N VAL A 2 2.48 -18.33 -35.17
CA VAL A 2 1.28 -18.20 -34.33
C VAL A 2 0.37 -17.19 -35.05
N LEU A 3 -0.86 -17.60 -35.39
CA LEU A 3 -1.84 -16.68 -35.98
C LEU A 3 -2.12 -15.58 -34.95
N MET A 4 -1.79 -14.32 -35.25
CA MET A 4 -2.30 -13.18 -34.49
C MET A 4 -3.82 -13.17 -34.65
N VAL A 5 -4.56 -13.31 -33.56
CA VAL A 5 -6.01 -13.11 -33.55
C VAL A 5 -6.25 -11.63 -33.87
N ALA A 6 -7.02 -11.33 -34.92
CA ALA A 6 -7.38 -9.96 -35.22
C ALA A 6 -8.35 -9.44 -34.13
N PHE A 7 -8.23 -8.17 -33.74
CA PHE A 7 -9.04 -7.59 -32.66
C PHE A 7 -10.56 -7.81 -32.84
N GLY A 8 -11.04 -7.65 -34.08
CA GLY A 8 -12.44 -7.91 -34.42
C GLY A 8 -12.88 -9.37 -34.21
N ASP A 9 -11.98 -10.34 -34.42
CA ASP A 9 -12.27 -11.76 -34.18
C ASP A 9 -12.41 -12.04 -32.68
N ALA A 10 -11.59 -11.41 -31.84
CA ALA A 10 -11.68 -11.52 -30.38
C ALA A 10 -13.01 -10.96 -29.85
N VAL A 11 -13.46 -9.80 -30.37
CA VAL A 11 -14.76 -9.19 -30.01
C VAL A 11 -15.93 -10.07 -30.47
N SER A 12 -15.86 -10.63 -31.68
CA SER A 12 -16.87 -11.53 -32.22
C SER A 12 -16.97 -12.83 -31.41
N ALA A 13 -15.82 -13.41 -31.04
CA ALA A 13 -15.74 -14.59 -30.18
C ALA A 13 -16.29 -14.32 -28.77
N PHE A 14 -15.98 -13.14 -28.21
CA PHE A 14 -16.55 -12.66 -26.95
C PHE A 14 -18.08 -12.59 -27.01
N GLY A 15 -18.64 -11.96 -28.05
CA GLY A 15 -20.08 -11.85 -28.23
C GLY A 15 -20.76 -13.21 -28.37
N LEU A 16 -20.16 -14.15 -29.13
CA LEU A 16 -20.64 -15.53 -29.26
C LEU A 16 -20.66 -16.26 -27.91
N ALA A 17 -19.57 -16.15 -27.13
CA ALA A 17 -19.45 -16.80 -25.84
C ALA A 17 -20.45 -16.24 -24.81
N CYS A 18 -20.62 -14.91 -24.77
CA CYS A 18 -21.62 -14.26 -23.93
C CYS A 18 -23.03 -14.72 -24.27
N LYS A 19 -23.40 -14.76 -25.56
CA LYS A 19 -24.72 -15.25 -26.00
C LYS A 19 -24.99 -16.66 -25.52
N ALA A 20 -24.02 -17.56 -25.65
CA ALA A 20 -24.15 -18.94 -25.22
C ALA A 20 -24.29 -19.07 -23.70
N LYS A 21 -23.46 -18.36 -22.93
CA LYS A 21 -23.48 -18.40 -21.45
C LYS A 21 -24.74 -17.77 -20.87
N LEU A 22 -25.23 -16.67 -21.45
CA LEU A 22 -26.44 -15.96 -21.01
C LEU A 22 -27.74 -16.69 -21.36
N ALA A 23 -27.70 -17.66 -22.27
CA ALA A 23 -28.84 -18.55 -22.55
C ALA A 23 -29.01 -19.65 -21.48
N GLY A 24 -27.97 -19.90 -20.67
CA GLY A 24 -27.99 -20.86 -19.57
C GLY A 24 -28.65 -20.33 -18.30
N PRO A 25 -29.00 -21.21 -17.35
CA PRO A 25 -29.44 -20.81 -16.02
C PRO A 25 -28.26 -20.26 -15.22
N GLY A 26 -28.50 -19.26 -14.37
CA GLY A 26 -27.48 -18.73 -13.45
C GLY A 26 -27.52 -17.21 -13.31
N ASP A 27 -26.59 -16.70 -12.51
CA ASP A 27 -26.40 -15.27 -12.40
C ASP A 27 -25.81 -14.69 -13.69
N ARG A 28 -26.42 -13.61 -14.19
CA ARG A 28 -26.07 -13.02 -15.49
C ARG A 28 -24.73 -12.29 -15.45
N GLU A 29 -24.31 -11.79 -14.30
CA GLU A 29 -23.01 -11.15 -14.11
C GLU A 29 -21.90 -12.20 -14.12
N ALA A 30 -22.10 -13.29 -13.38
CA ALA A 30 -21.21 -14.46 -13.41
C ALA A 30 -21.12 -15.12 -14.81
N ALA A 31 -22.15 -15.00 -15.65
CA ALA A 31 -22.16 -15.58 -16.99
C ALA A 31 -21.18 -14.90 -17.98
N ILE A 32 -20.89 -13.60 -17.81
CA ILE A 32 -20.04 -12.83 -18.74
C ILE A 32 -18.57 -12.70 -18.33
N ARG A 33 -18.27 -13.10 -17.09
CA ARG A 33 -16.95 -13.20 -16.48
C ARG A 33 -15.90 -13.93 -17.31
N SER A 34 -16.09 -15.23 -17.48
CA SER A 34 -15.18 -16.07 -18.26
C SER A 34 -15.08 -15.64 -19.74
N PRO A 35 -16.14 -15.14 -20.40
CA PRO A 35 -16.00 -14.44 -21.68
C PRO A 35 -15.10 -13.20 -21.64
N ILE A 36 -15.19 -12.34 -20.63
CA ILE A 36 -14.32 -11.16 -20.45
C ILE A 36 -12.86 -11.58 -20.27
N GLU A 37 -12.59 -12.57 -19.43
CA GLU A 37 -11.23 -13.12 -19.25
C GLU A 37 -10.61 -13.52 -20.60
N ARG A 38 -11.35 -14.30 -21.40
CA ARG A 38 -10.90 -14.72 -22.74
C ARG A 38 -10.65 -13.55 -23.67
N LEU A 39 -11.55 -12.56 -23.69
CA LEU A 39 -11.37 -11.35 -24.49
C LEU A 39 -10.05 -10.64 -24.14
N VAL A 40 -9.80 -10.43 -22.85
CA VAL A 40 -8.59 -9.75 -22.37
C VAL A 40 -7.33 -10.56 -22.70
N THR A 41 -7.36 -11.89 -22.53
CA THR A 41 -6.22 -12.76 -22.86
C THR A 41 -5.95 -12.82 -24.37
N ASP A 42 -6.99 -12.88 -25.19
CA ASP A 42 -6.86 -12.94 -26.66
C ASP A 42 -6.28 -11.63 -27.20
N VAL A 43 -6.75 -10.48 -26.68
CA VAL A 43 -6.22 -9.16 -27.03
C VAL A 43 -4.76 -9.03 -26.57
N ALA A 44 -4.43 -9.45 -25.34
CA ALA A 44 -3.05 -9.45 -24.86
C ALA A 44 -2.12 -10.29 -25.75
N HIS A 45 -2.55 -11.50 -26.11
CA HIS A 45 -1.79 -12.37 -27.00
C HIS A 45 -1.61 -11.74 -28.40
N GLY A 46 -2.64 -11.08 -28.94
CA GLY A 46 -2.55 -10.29 -30.17
C GLY A 46 -1.53 -9.14 -30.09
N LEU A 47 -1.33 -8.57 -28.91
CA LEU A 47 -0.34 -7.52 -28.64
C LEU A 47 1.08 -8.07 -28.34
N GLY A 48 1.26 -9.39 -28.34
CA GLY A 48 2.51 -10.06 -27.97
C GLY A 48 2.79 -10.06 -26.46
N LEU A 49 1.74 -9.95 -25.64
CA LEU A 49 1.79 -9.93 -24.18
C LEU A 49 1.20 -11.23 -23.62
N SER A 50 1.64 -11.64 -22.42
CA SER A 50 1.02 -12.75 -21.68
C SER A 50 0.16 -12.21 -20.55
N ALA A 51 -1.16 -12.21 -20.72
CA ALA A 51 -2.09 -11.80 -19.66
C ALA A 51 -2.65 -13.02 -18.90
N VAL A 52 -2.71 -12.91 -17.57
CA VAL A 52 -3.30 -13.93 -16.68
C VAL A 52 -4.32 -13.23 -15.78
N PRO A 53 -5.62 -13.55 -15.89
CA PRO A 53 -6.61 -13.11 -14.92
C PRO A 53 -6.54 -13.95 -13.65
N TYR A 54 -6.59 -13.30 -12.50
CA TYR A 54 -6.80 -13.92 -11.20
C TYR A 54 -8.21 -13.57 -10.73
N ASP A 55 -9.02 -14.61 -10.50
CA ASP A 55 -10.33 -14.48 -9.88
C ASP A 55 -10.15 -14.01 -8.43
N GLU A 56 -10.80 -12.90 -8.07
CA GLU A 56 -10.92 -12.50 -6.69
C GLU A 56 -12.19 -13.13 -6.10
N VAL A 57 -12.08 -13.77 -4.94
CA VAL A 57 -13.20 -14.46 -4.31
C VAL A 57 -14.25 -13.44 -3.88
N ARG A 58 -15.41 -13.46 -4.55
CA ARG A 58 -16.60 -12.75 -4.08
C ARG A 58 -17.20 -13.49 -2.90
N ASP A 59 -17.11 -12.89 -1.72
CA ASP A 59 -18.13 -13.14 -0.71
C ASP A 59 -19.11 -11.95 -0.78
N SER A 60 -20.41 -12.24 -0.82
CA SER A 60 -21.48 -11.24 -1.05
C SER A 60 -21.54 -10.13 0.01
N ASP A 61 -20.86 -10.33 1.15
CA ASP A 61 -20.70 -9.33 2.22
C ASP A 61 -19.36 -8.55 2.15
N ARG A 62 -18.43 -8.96 1.28
CA ARG A 62 -17.01 -8.54 1.24
C ARG A 62 -16.72 -7.67 0.02
N ALA A 63 -17.33 -6.49 0.01
CA ALA A 63 -17.33 -5.55 -1.12
C ALA A 63 -16.07 -4.68 -1.20
N VAL A 64 -14.87 -5.27 -1.07
CA VAL A 64 -13.60 -4.52 -1.15
C VAL A 64 -12.89 -4.79 -2.48
N ARG A 65 -12.81 -6.06 -2.92
CA ARG A 65 -12.03 -6.46 -4.09
C ARG A 65 -12.77 -6.23 -5.42
N PRO A 66 -12.07 -5.75 -6.47
CA PRO A 66 -12.57 -5.85 -7.83
C PRO A 66 -12.67 -7.31 -8.26
N ASP A 67 -13.49 -7.62 -9.26
CA ASP A 67 -13.70 -9.01 -9.70
C ASP A 67 -12.45 -9.73 -10.22
N TYR A 68 -11.59 -8.99 -10.91
CA TYR A 68 -10.38 -9.53 -11.50
C TYR A 68 -9.18 -8.67 -11.22
N ALA A 69 -8.07 -9.32 -10.93
CA ALA A 69 -6.76 -8.77 -11.15
C ALA A 69 -6.17 -9.31 -12.45
N ILE A 70 -5.57 -8.44 -13.25
CA ILE A 70 -4.91 -8.83 -14.50
C ILE A 70 -3.40 -8.69 -14.31
N ALA A 71 -2.67 -9.81 -14.37
CA ALA A 71 -1.22 -9.77 -14.54
C ALA A 71 -0.86 -9.76 -16.02
N VAL A 72 0.13 -8.95 -16.39
CA VAL A 72 0.74 -8.96 -17.72
C VAL A 72 2.23 -9.21 -17.58
N ASP A 73 2.73 -10.23 -18.27
CA ASP A 73 4.14 -10.68 -18.23
C ASP A 73 4.65 -10.91 -16.79
N GLY A 74 3.77 -11.42 -15.93
CA GLY A 74 4.07 -11.73 -14.53
C GLY A 74 3.92 -10.56 -13.54
N ALA A 75 3.50 -9.38 -13.98
CA ALA A 75 3.28 -8.22 -13.10
C ALA A 75 1.81 -7.81 -13.06
N ILE A 76 1.24 -7.57 -11.86
CA ILE A 76 -0.14 -7.06 -11.70
C ILE A 76 -0.26 -5.68 -12.36
N THR A 77 -1.10 -5.59 -13.39
CA THR A 77 -1.26 -4.42 -14.26
C THR A 77 -2.52 -3.63 -13.97
N GLY A 78 -3.57 -4.24 -13.43
CA GLY A 78 -4.77 -3.51 -13.08
C GLY A 78 -5.91 -4.44 -12.73
N TYR A 79 -7.07 -3.83 -12.49
CA TYR A 79 -8.27 -4.53 -12.08
C TYR A 79 -9.39 -4.36 -13.09
N ILE A 80 -10.29 -5.34 -13.15
CA ILE A 80 -11.54 -5.26 -13.92
C ILE A 80 -12.69 -5.57 -12.97
N GLU A 81 -13.64 -4.66 -12.86
CA GLU A 81 -14.89 -4.82 -12.14
C GLU A 81 -16.03 -5.04 -13.12
N VAL A 82 -16.79 -6.12 -12.92
CA VAL A 82 -17.84 -6.55 -13.84
C VAL A 82 -19.22 -6.35 -13.20
N LYS A 83 -20.10 -5.70 -13.96
CA LYS A 83 -21.51 -5.51 -13.63
C LYS A 83 -22.40 -6.38 -14.52
N ARG A 84 -23.61 -6.64 -14.04
CA ARG A 84 -24.62 -7.40 -14.78
C ARG A 84 -24.86 -6.76 -16.16
N PRO A 85 -25.01 -7.58 -17.23
CA PRO A 85 -25.37 -7.09 -18.55
C PRO A 85 -26.59 -6.15 -18.52
N GLY A 86 -26.43 -4.97 -19.13
CA GLY A 86 -27.46 -3.92 -19.20
C GLY A 86 -27.59 -3.05 -17.95
N ALA A 87 -26.84 -3.34 -16.87
CA ALA A 87 -26.71 -2.42 -15.75
C ALA A 87 -25.82 -1.23 -16.13
N SER A 88 -26.07 -0.06 -15.54
CA SER A 88 -25.18 1.08 -15.73
C SER A 88 -23.79 0.80 -15.16
N VAL A 89 -22.77 1.30 -15.85
CA VAL A 89 -21.37 1.33 -15.39
C VAL A 89 -20.90 2.76 -15.12
N ASP A 90 -21.78 3.75 -15.29
CA ASP A 90 -21.52 5.15 -14.97
C ASP A 90 -21.56 5.37 -13.45
N PRO A 91 -20.44 5.79 -12.82
CA PRO A 91 -20.40 6.00 -11.40
C PRO A 91 -21.39 7.03 -10.85
N ASP A 92 -21.79 8.02 -11.66
CA ASP A 92 -22.74 9.05 -11.22
C ASP A 92 -24.15 8.47 -11.01
N SER A 93 -24.44 7.36 -11.68
CA SER A 93 -25.70 6.62 -11.53
C SER A 93 -25.70 5.62 -10.36
N PHE A 94 -24.54 5.38 -9.73
CA PHE A 94 -24.42 4.35 -8.70
C PHE A 94 -25.12 4.75 -7.40
N THR A 95 -25.80 3.77 -6.81
CA THR A 95 -26.46 3.90 -5.51
C THR A 95 -26.19 2.65 -4.65
N GLY A 96 -26.45 2.75 -3.34
CA GLY A 96 -26.37 1.63 -2.41
C GLY A 96 -25.01 0.92 -2.44
N HIS A 97 -25.02 -0.38 -2.72
CA HIS A 97 -23.82 -1.21 -2.78
C HIS A 97 -22.82 -0.76 -3.85
N ASN A 98 -23.28 -0.48 -5.07
CA ASN A 98 -22.40 -0.10 -6.19
C ASN A 98 -21.66 1.20 -5.92
N LYS A 99 -22.32 2.17 -5.26
CA LYS A 99 -21.68 3.43 -4.89
C LYS A 99 -20.57 3.22 -3.87
N ARG A 100 -20.83 2.43 -2.82
CA ARG A 100 -19.82 2.10 -1.81
C ARG A 100 -18.62 1.36 -2.41
N GLN A 101 -18.86 0.46 -3.36
CA GLN A 101 -17.78 -0.26 -4.04
C GLN A 101 -16.95 0.67 -4.93
N TRP A 102 -17.60 1.54 -5.70
CA TRP A 102 -16.91 2.56 -6.49
C TRP A 102 -16.06 3.48 -5.61
N GLU A 103 -16.62 3.99 -4.51
CA GLU A 103 -15.88 4.85 -3.56
C GLU A 103 -14.62 4.18 -3.00
N ARG A 104 -14.59 2.85 -2.90
CA ARG A 104 -13.43 2.08 -2.42
C ARG A 104 -12.38 1.83 -3.51
N GLN A 105 -12.79 1.76 -4.77
CA GLN A 105 -11.95 1.29 -5.88
C GLN A 105 -11.54 2.40 -6.85
N ARG A 106 -12.24 3.53 -6.89
CA ARG A 106 -12.03 4.63 -7.85
C ARG A 106 -10.60 5.14 -7.92
N ASP A 107 -9.86 5.06 -6.81
CA ASP A 107 -8.48 5.52 -6.70
C ASP A 107 -7.45 4.44 -7.07
N LEU A 108 -7.89 3.30 -7.62
CA LEU A 108 -6.96 2.27 -8.10
C LEU A 108 -6.19 2.78 -9.34
N PRO A 109 -4.92 2.39 -9.49
CA PRO A 109 -4.02 3.01 -10.46
C PRO A 109 -4.32 2.63 -11.93
N ASN A 110 -5.11 1.57 -12.14
CA ASN A 110 -5.53 1.10 -13.46
C ASN A 110 -6.74 0.17 -13.30
N LEU A 111 -7.94 0.66 -13.59
CA LEU A 111 -9.21 0.01 -13.27
C LEU A 111 -10.19 0.11 -14.43
N ILE A 112 -10.73 -1.02 -14.87
CA ILE A 112 -11.83 -1.07 -15.83
C ILE A 112 -13.14 -1.36 -15.10
N TYR A 113 -14.20 -0.63 -15.45
CA TYR A 113 -15.58 -1.00 -15.14
C TYR A 113 -16.29 -1.42 -16.43
N THR A 114 -17.00 -2.55 -16.40
CA THR A 114 -17.75 -3.02 -17.56
C THR A 114 -19.00 -3.83 -17.21
N ASN A 115 -20.03 -3.75 -18.05
CA ASN A 115 -21.19 -4.65 -18.04
C ASN A 115 -21.15 -5.64 -19.23
N GLY A 116 -20.00 -5.70 -19.91
CA GLY A 116 -19.73 -6.43 -21.15
C GLY A 116 -20.02 -5.64 -22.44
N THR A 117 -20.93 -4.66 -22.45
CA THR A 117 -21.17 -3.77 -23.61
C THR A 117 -20.54 -2.39 -23.45
N ASP A 118 -20.54 -1.87 -22.24
CA ASP A 118 -19.99 -0.56 -21.88
C ASP A 118 -18.68 -0.76 -21.13
N TRP A 119 -17.66 0.03 -21.47
CA TRP A 119 -16.30 -0.12 -20.96
C TRP A 119 -15.70 1.25 -20.62
N TRP A 120 -15.25 1.40 -19.37
CA TRP A 120 -14.72 2.64 -18.83
C TRP A 120 -13.38 2.35 -18.18
N LEU A 121 -12.33 3.07 -18.58
CA LEU A 121 -10.98 2.94 -18.04
C LEU A 121 -10.64 4.14 -17.14
N TRP A 122 -10.37 3.83 -15.88
CA TRP A 122 -10.02 4.79 -14.84
C TRP A 122 -8.58 4.58 -14.36
N ARG A 123 -7.90 5.68 -14.01
CA ARG A 123 -6.63 5.67 -13.28
C ARG A 123 -6.64 6.78 -12.25
N ASP A 124 -6.38 6.45 -11.00
CA ASP A 124 -6.26 7.44 -9.92
C ASP A 124 -7.48 8.40 -9.86
N SER A 125 -8.69 7.84 -9.97
CA SER A 125 -9.97 8.59 -10.04
C SER A 125 -10.23 9.41 -11.31
N GLU A 126 -9.33 9.38 -12.31
CA GLU A 126 -9.48 10.08 -13.59
C GLU A 126 -9.90 9.12 -14.71
N LEU A 127 -10.83 9.56 -15.55
CA LEU A 127 -11.27 8.83 -16.73
C LEU A 127 -10.27 9.07 -17.87
N ILE A 128 -9.69 8.00 -18.43
CA ILE A 128 -8.58 8.11 -19.39
C ILE A 128 -9.05 8.21 -20.85
N HIS A 129 -10.22 7.64 -21.15
CA HIS A 129 -10.83 7.68 -22.47
C HIS A 129 -12.32 7.96 -22.36
N ASP A 130 -12.92 8.44 -23.44
CA ASP A 130 -14.37 8.45 -23.55
C ASP A 130 -14.93 7.03 -23.35
N PRO A 131 -16.08 6.89 -22.67
CA PRO A 131 -16.76 5.61 -22.51
C PRO A 131 -16.95 4.89 -23.84
N VAL A 132 -16.57 3.61 -23.89
CA VAL A 132 -16.69 2.79 -25.09
C VAL A 132 -17.93 1.91 -24.99
N HIS A 133 -18.77 1.97 -26.02
CA HIS A 133 -19.94 1.11 -26.17
C HIS A 133 -19.77 0.14 -27.35
N LEU A 134 -19.96 -1.16 -27.11
CA LEU A 134 -19.99 -2.18 -28.14
C LEU A 134 -21.34 -2.19 -28.84
N THR A 135 -21.32 -2.21 -30.17
CA THR A 135 -22.54 -2.19 -31.00
C THR A 135 -22.88 -3.58 -31.52
N GLY A 136 -24.08 -3.76 -32.10
CA GLY A 136 -24.56 -5.07 -32.57
C GLY A 136 -25.67 -5.68 -31.71
N GLY A 137 -26.07 -5.00 -30.64
CA GLY A 137 -27.21 -5.35 -29.79
C GLY A 137 -26.80 -5.95 -28.43
N PRO A 138 -27.77 -6.41 -27.63
CA PRO A 138 -27.51 -6.93 -26.29
C PRO A 138 -26.72 -8.25 -26.33
N LEU A 139 -25.89 -8.50 -25.31
CA LEU A 139 -24.98 -9.65 -25.24
C LEU A 139 -25.67 -11.02 -25.35
N ASP A 140 -26.92 -11.14 -24.92
CA ASP A 140 -27.70 -12.37 -25.01
C ASP A 140 -28.26 -12.65 -26.41
N ARG A 141 -28.09 -11.72 -27.36
CA ARG A 141 -28.58 -11.86 -28.75
C ARG A 141 -27.51 -11.64 -29.80
N ALA A 142 -26.62 -10.67 -29.58
CA ALA A 142 -25.65 -10.17 -30.56
C ALA A 142 -24.81 -11.30 -31.18
N GLY A 143 -24.20 -12.16 -30.35
CA GLY A 143 -23.32 -13.21 -30.85
C GLY A 143 -22.17 -12.61 -31.66
N THR A 144 -21.93 -13.12 -32.87
CA THR A 144 -20.91 -12.61 -33.80
C THR A 144 -21.23 -11.25 -34.41
N ALA A 145 -22.45 -10.71 -34.21
CA ALA A 145 -22.79 -9.36 -34.66
C ALA A 145 -22.26 -8.27 -33.71
N LEU A 146 -21.76 -8.66 -32.53
CA LEU A 146 -21.13 -7.72 -31.61
C LEU A 146 -19.85 -7.15 -32.25
N SER A 147 -19.73 -5.83 -32.24
CA SER A 147 -18.62 -5.11 -32.87
C SER A 147 -18.15 -3.95 -32.00
N ALA A 148 -16.86 -3.65 -32.11
CA ALA A 148 -16.21 -2.60 -31.35
C ALA A 148 -15.70 -1.50 -32.28
N SER A 149 -15.67 -0.27 -31.78
CA SER A 149 -14.94 0.81 -32.45
C SER A 149 -13.43 0.65 -32.23
N PRO A 150 -12.57 1.29 -33.05
CA PRO A 150 -11.13 1.31 -32.82
C PRO A 150 -10.74 1.86 -31.43
N ALA A 151 -11.59 2.70 -30.82
CA ALA A 151 -11.36 3.23 -29.48
C ALA A 151 -11.32 2.11 -28.42
N PHE A 152 -12.03 1.00 -28.63
CA PHE A 152 -11.97 -0.14 -27.72
C PHE A 152 -10.60 -0.83 -27.74
N GLU A 153 -10.02 -0.98 -28.93
CA GLU A 153 -8.69 -1.58 -29.10
C GLU A 153 -7.62 -0.71 -28.42
N THR A 154 -7.70 0.61 -28.59
CA THR A 154 -6.83 1.56 -27.90
C THR A 154 -6.99 1.45 -26.38
N MET A 155 -8.22 1.44 -25.86
CA MET A 155 -8.48 1.34 -24.41
C MET A 155 -7.90 0.05 -23.80
N LEU A 156 -8.15 -1.11 -24.43
CA LEU A 156 -7.59 -2.37 -23.92
C LEU A 156 -6.08 -2.44 -24.06
N THR A 157 -5.52 -1.86 -25.13
CA THR A 157 -4.07 -1.76 -25.31
C THR A 157 -3.44 -0.90 -24.20
N ASP A 158 -4.04 0.25 -23.90
CA ASP A 158 -3.56 1.16 -22.86
C ASP A 158 -3.69 0.54 -21.46
N PHE A 159 -4.77 -0.21 -21.21
CA PHE A 159 -4.91 -0.99 -19.97
C PHE A 159 -3.82 -2.05 -19.84
N LEU A 160 -3.62 -2.89 -20.88
CA LEU A 160 -2.68 -4.02 -20.86
C LEU A 160 -1.21 -3.60 -20.85
N ARG A 161 -0.88 -2.46 -21.47
CA ARG A 161 0.49 -1.92 -21.52
C ARG A 161 0.82 -0.99 -20.35
N TRP A 162 -0.11 -0.75 -19.43
CA TRP A 162 0.09 0.17 -18.32
C TRP A 162 1.30 -0.22 -17.47
N LYS A 163 2.07 0.81 -17.10
CA LYS A 163 3.18 0.72 -16.15
C LYS A 163 3.13 1.95 -15.23
N PRO A 164 3.47 1.80 -13.94
CA PRO A 164 3.60 2.93 -13.04
C PRO A 164 4.60 3.97 -13.57
N ALA A 165 4.20 5.24 -13.57
CA ALA A 165 5.12 6.34 -13.84
C ALA A 165 6.07 6.54 -12.65
N PRO A 166 7.31 7.04 -12.87
CA PRO A 166 8.22 7.35 -11.76
C PRO A 166 7.59 8.34 -10.77
N ILE A 167 7.56 7.95 -9.49
CA ILE A 167 7.00 8.78 -8.42
C ILE A 167 8.12 9.66 -7.87
N THR A 168 7.98 10.97 -8.03
CA THR A 168 9.03 11.95 -7.70
C THR A 168 8.63 12.97 -6.62
N THR A 169 7.39 12.91 -6.13
CA THR A 169 6.89 13.83 -5.10
C THR A 169 6.20 13.06 -3.96
N VAL A 170 6.20 13.66 -2.75
CA VAL A 170 5.48 13.11 -1.60
C VAL A 170 3.98 12.96 -1.87
N VAL A 171 3.38 13.95 -2.54
CA VAL A 171 1.95 13.93 -2.87
C VAL A 171 1.62 12.77 -3.80
N GLY A 172 2.38 12.61 -4.88
CA GLY A 172 2.19 11.49 -5.81
C GLY A 172 2.43 10.13 -5.15
N LEU A 173 3.39 10.03 -4.23
CA LEU A 173 3.63 8.82 -3.46
C LEU A 173 2.42 8.45 -2.60
N VAL A 174 1.90 9.42 -1.85
CA VAL A 174 0.73 9.22 -0.99
C VAL A 174 -0.50 8.82 -1.80
N GLN A 175 -0.77 9.52 -2.91
CA GLN A 175 -1.89 9.22 -3.80
C GLN A 175 -1.80 7.79 -4.35
N ALA A 176 -0.59 7.30 -4.63
CA ALA A 176 -0.36 5.95 -5.14
C ALA A 176 -0.54 4.86 -4.08
N ILE A 177 -0.04 5.05 -2.85
CA ILE A 177 -0.02 3.99 -1.83
C ILE A 177 -1.27 3.97 -0.94
N ALA A 178 -1.90 5.11 -0.68
CA ALA A 178 -3.01 5.19 0.27
C ALA A 178 -4.24 4.36 -0.17
N PRO A 179 -4.68 4.38 -1.44
CA PRO A 179 -5.77 3.54 -1.93
C PRO A 179 -5.49 2.04 -1.76
N LEU A 180 -4.28 1.60 -2.11
CA LEU A 180 -3.90 0.20 -1.98
C LEU A 180 -3.74 -0.23 -0.52
N THR A 181 -3.30 0.69 0.35
CA THR A 181 -3.25 0.40 1.79
C THR A 181 -4.67 0.25 2.36
N ARG A 182 -5.63 1.07 1.91
CA ARG A 182 -7.06 0.89 2.29
C ARG A 182 -7.61 -0.43 1.77
N LEU A 183 -7.26 -0.80 0.53
CA LEU A 183 -7.66 -2.06 -0.07
C LEU A 183 -7.14 -3.22 0.79
N LEU A 184 -5.84 -3.22 1.11
CA LEU A 184 -5.21 -4.23 1.97
C LEU A 184 -5.88 -4.30 3.35
N ARG A 185 -6.17 -3.16 3.99
CA ARG A 185 -6.92 -3.13 5.27
C ARG A 185 -8.27 -3.83 5.13
N GLY A 186 -9.01 -3.55 4.07
CA GLY A 186 -10.31 -4.17 3.83
C GLY A 186 -10.20 -5.68 3.60
N GLU A 187 -9.22 -6.12 2.80
CA GLU A 187 -8.96 -7.54 2.58
C GLU A 187 -8.63 -8.28 3.88
N VAL A 188 -7.85 -7.66 4.76
CA VAL A 188 -7.48 -8.23 6.06
C VAL A 188 -8.70 -8.40 6.96
N LEU A 189 -9.60 -7.42 6.99
CA LEU A 189 -10.87 -7.54 7.73
C LEU A 189 -11.75 -8.65 7.17
N ASP A 190 -11.83 -8.72 5.85
CA ASP A 190 -12.59 -9.72 5.11
C ASP A 190 -12.09 -11.15 5.42
N GLN A 191 -10.77 -11.34 5.47
CA GLN A 191 -10.15 -12.60 5.85
C GLN A 191 -10.43 -12.98 7.32
N LEU A 192 -10.32 -12.03 8.25
CA LEU A 192 -10.64 -12.30 9.66
C LEU A 192 -12.11 -12.71 9.84
N ALA A 193 -13.02 -12.02 9.14
CA ALA A 193 -14.43 -12.36 9.16
C ALA A 193 -14.70 -13.74 8.55
N GLU A 194 -13.98 -14.13 7.50
CA GLU A 194 -14.06 -15.47 6.90
C GLU A 194 -13.77 -16.57 7.90
N GLU A 195 -12.58 -16.50 8.50
CA GLU A 195 -12.12 -17.57 9.38
C GLU A 195 -12.99 -17.65 10.64
N ARG A 196 -13.51 -16.51 11.13
CA ARG A 196 -14.52 -16.48 12.20
C ARG A 196 -15.83 -17.15 11.80
N ARG A 197 -16.31 -16.93 10.58
CA ARG A 197 -17.50 -17.62 10.06
C ARG A 197 -17.25 -19.13 9.91
N ALA A 198 -16.07 -19.52 9.44
CA ALA A 198 -15.68 -20.92 9.34
C ALA A 198 -15.68 -21.60 10.72
N ILE A 199 -15.11 -20.95 11.75
CA ILE A 199 -15.17 -21.43 13.14
C ILE A 199 -16.62 -21.59 13.60
N THR A 200 -17.46 -20.58 13.35
CA THR A 200 -18.89 -20.62 13.72
C THR A 200 -19.63 -21.76 13.02
N ALA A 201 -19.22 -22.11 11.80
CA ALA A 201 -19.74 -23.24 11.02
C ALA A 201 -19.14 -24.61 11.43
N GLY A 202 -18.26 -24.66 12.43
CA GLY A 202 -17.69 -25.89 13.00
C GLY A 202 -16.27 -26.21 12.55
N ALA A 203 -15.59 -25.33 11.81
CA ALA A 203 -14.18 -25.51 11.49
C ALA A 203 -13.31 -25.39 12.77
N PRO A 204 -12.23 -26.18 12.91
CA PRO A 204 -11.33 -26.04 14.05
C PRO A 204 -10.61 -24.68 14.05
N GLU A 205 -10.48 -24.07 15.22
CA GLU A 205 -9.81 -22.77 15.36
C GLU A 205 -8.31 -22.82 15.01
N HIS A 206 -7.65 -23.95 15.25
CA HIS A 206 -6.24 -24.13 14.91
C HIS A 206 -5.99 -24.30 13.40
N SER A 207 -7.04 -24.51 12.60
CA SER A 207 -6.93 -24.60 11.14
C SER A 207 -7.16 -23.24 10.46
N GLN A 208 -7.24 -22.15 11.23
CA GLN A 208 -7.44 -20.79 10.76
C GLN A 208 -6.11 -20.03 10.80
N PRO A 209 -5.33 -20.04 9.70
CA PRO A 209 -3.96 -19.53 9.70
C PRO A 209 -3.89 -18.02 9.96
N PHE A 210 -4.83 -17.24 9.44
CA PHE A 210 -4.78 -15.79 9.55
C PHE A 210 -5.18 -15.29 10.94
N LEU A 211 -6.17 -15.93 11.59
CA LEU A 211 -6.53 -15.70 12.99
C LEU A 211 -5.40 -16.13 13.92
N GLY A 212 -4.64 -17.17 13.58
CA GLY A 212 -3.39 -17.52 14.27
C GLY A 212 -2.39 -16.37 14.21
N LEU A 213 -2.07 -15.91 13.00
CA LEU A 213 -1.19 -14.76 12.78
C LEU A 213 -1.66 -13.51 13.53
N ALA A 214 -2.95 -13.17 13.43
CA ALA A 214 -3.51 -11.98 14.07
C ALA A 214 -3.41 -12.06 15.59
N ARG A 215 -3.52 -13.26 16.18
CA ARG A 215 -3.29 -13.48 17.62
C ARG A 215 -1.83 -13.29 17.97
N ASP A 216 -0.92 -13.95 17.27
CA ASP A 216 0.52 -13.82 17.53
C ASP A 216 0.97 -12.36 17.45
N TRP A 217 0.48 -11.63 16.45
CA TRP A 217 0.80 -10.22 16.26
C TRP A 217 0.21 -9.32 17.34
N ARG A 218 -1.04 -9.58 17.77
CA ARG A 218 -1.64 -8.89 18.92
C ARG A 218 -0.88 -9.16 20.20
N ASP A 219 -0.58 -10.41 20.51
CA ASP A 219 0.12 -10.79 21.73
C ASP A 219 1.51 -10.16 21.80
N LEU A 220 2.19 -10.06 20.66
CA LEU A 220 3.49 -9.42 20.57
C LEU A 220 3.43 -7.89 20.66
N LEU A 221 2.43 -7.25 20.05
CA LEU A 221 2.46 -5.81 19.81
C LEU A 221 1.28 -5.05 20.44
N PHE A 222 0.06 -5.55 20.29
CA PHE A 222 -1.16 -4.87 20.76
C PHE A 222 -2.21 -5.87 21.29
N PRO A 223 -2.06 -6.37 22.54
CA PRO A 223 -2.91 -7.45 23.05
C PRO A 223 -4.40 -7.11 23.13
N THR A 224 -4.72 -5.81 23.17
CA THR A 224 -6.09 -5.30 23.28
C THR A 224 -6.66 -4.78 21.95
N ALA A 225 -5.96 -4.95 20.83
CA ALA A 225 -6.42 -4.45 19.53
C ALA A 225 -7.64 -5.23 19.01
N SER A 226 -8.67 -4.50 18.56
CA SER A 226 -9.80 -5.10 17.83
C SER A 226 -9.38 -5.63 16.45
N ASP A 227 -10.30 -6.24 15.70
CA ASP A 227 -10.04 -6.65 14.31
C ASP A 227 -9.78 -5.43 13.41
N GLU A 228 -10.52 -4.33 13.64
CA GLU A 228 -10.34 -3.06 12.94
C GLU A 228 -8.98 -2.43 13.22
N VAL A 229 -8.59 -2.35 14.50
CA VAL A 229 -7.30 -1.80 14.90
C VAL A 229 -6.14 -2.66 14.38
N PHE A 230 -6.27 -3.99 14.45
CA PHE A 230 -5.29 -4.91 13.90
C PHE A 230 -5.16 -4.74 12.38
N ALA A 231 -6.27 -4.75 11.65
CA ALA A 231 -6.25 -4.68 10.19
C ALA A 231 -5.65 -3.36 9.68
N ASP A 232 -6.00 -2.26 10.35
CA ASP A 232 -5.44 -0.95 10.04
C ASP A 232 -3.94 -0.86 10.34
N GLY A 233 -3.53 -1.29 11.54
CA GLY A 233 -2.12 -1.31 11.95
C GLY A 233 -1.27 -2.23 11.07
N TYR A 234 -1.82 -3.39 10.69
CA TYR A 234 -1.19 -4.35 9.80
C TYR A 234 -0.99 -3.78 8.39
N ALA A 235 -2.04 -3.20 7.78
CA ALA A 235 -1.95 -2.62 6.44
C ALA A 235 -0.94 -1.47 6.39
N GLN A 236 -0.97 -0.57 7.39
CA GLN A 236 0.02 0.49 7.52
C GLN A 236 1.44 -0.07 7.69
N ALA A 237 1.64 -1.03 8.58
CA ALA A 237 2.97 -1.61 8.85
C ALA A 237 3.57 -2.23 7.58
N VAL A 238 2.80 -3.00 6.81
CA VAL A 238 3.27 -3.59 5.55
C VAL A 238 3.66 -2.51 4.54
N THR A 239 2.80 -1.51 4.32
CA THR A 239 3.08 -0.42 3.37
C THR A 239 4.35 0.36 3.77
N PHE A 240 4.49 0.73 5.04
CA PHE A 240 5.65 1.49 5.50
C PHE A 240 6.92 0.64 5.58
N ALA A 241 6.83 -0.65 5.89
CA ALA A 241 7.96 -1.56 5.81
C ALA A 241 8.47 -1.72 4.37
N LEU A 242 7.59 -1.77 3.37
CA LEU A 242 7.98 -1.80 1.95
C LEU A 242 8.64 -0.48 1.52
N LEU A 243 8.12 0.67 1.96
CA LEU A 243 8.75 1.97 1.74
C LEU A 243 10.14 2.03 2.36
N LEU A 244 10.27 1.56 3.60
CA LEU A 244 11.53 1.49 4.33
C LEU A 244 12.55 0.58 3.64
N ALA A 245 12.13 -0.61 3.23
CA ALA A 245 13.00 -1.49 2.46
C ALA A 245 13.51 -0.79 1.19
N ARG A 246 12.65 -0.03 0.50
CA ARG A 246 13.05 0.73 -0.68
C ARG A 246 14.02 1.86 -0.34
N THR A 247 13.88 2.54 0.79
CA THR A 247 14.81 3.60 1.23
C THR A 247 16.18 3.08 1.61
N GLU A 248 16.22 1.87 2.20
CA GLU A 248 17.45 1.14 2.56
C GLU A 248 18.14 0.50 1.35
N GLY A 249 17.62 0.70 0.13
CA GLY A 249 18.17 0.10 -1.08
C GLY A 249 17.93 -1.42 -1.19
N ILE A 250 17.10 -2.00 -0.33
CA ILE A 250 16.68 -3.40 -0.41
C ILE A 250 15.84 -3.58 -1.67
N GLN A 251 16.16 -4.59 -2.47
CA GLN A 251 15.39 -4.91 -3.66
C GLN A 251 14.05 -5.52 -3.24
N LEU A 252 12.94 -4.92 -3.69
CA LEU A 252 11.60 -5.44 -3.48
C LEU A 252 11.29 -6.56 -4.49
N LYS A 253 12.12 -7.61 -4.49
CA LYS A 253 11.96 -8.81 -5.31
C LYS A 253 11.97 -10.03 -4.39
N GLY A 254 11.06 -10.97 -4.61
CA GLY A 254 10.91 -12.17 -3.78
C GLY A 254 9.77 -12.04 -2.78
N SER A 255 9.72 -12.94 -1.80
CA SER A 255 8.64 -12.95 -0.80
C SER A 255 8.82 -11.85 0.25
N LEU A 256 7.70 -11.40 0.83
CA LEU A 256 7.71 -10.43 1.93
C LEU A 256 8.57 -10.92 3.10
N HIS A 257 8.60 -12.23 3.37
CA HIS A 257 9.49 -12.82 4.35
C HIS A 257 10.97 -12.49 4.09
N THR A 258 11.43 -12.58 2.84
CA THR A 258 12.84 -12.25 2.50
C THR A 258 13.14 -10.76 2.65
N ILE A 259 12.18 -9.90 2.29
CA ILE A 259 12.30 -8.44 2.49
C ILE A 259 12.36 -8.13 3.99
N GLY A 260 11.50 -8.78 4.79
CA GLY A 260 11.49 -8.65 6.24
C GLY A 260 12.79 -9.15 6.89
N ALA A 261 13.38 -10.23 6.38
CA ALA A 261 14.69 -10.72 6.84
C ALA A 261 15.81 -9.71 6.55
N ALA A 262 15.80 -9.10 5.37
CA ALA A 262 16.75 -8.05 5.01
C ALA A 262 16.59 -6.81 5.90
N LEU A 263 15.35 -6.37 6.16
CA LEU A 263 15.07 -5.29 7.12
C LEU A 263 15.56 -5.61 8.53
N GLY A 264 15.31 -6.83 9.02
CA GLY A 264 15.80 -7.25 10.33
C GLY A 264 17.33 -7.23 10.41
N GLY A 265 18.03 -7.59 9.33
CA GLY A 265 19.47 -7.44 9.21
C GLY A 265 19.95 -5.98 9.19
N ALA A 266 19.12 -5.06 8.70
CA ALA A 266 19.33 -3.62 8.73
C ALA A 266 18.84 -2.96 10.03
N GLN A 267 18.71 -3.73 11.12
CA GLN A 267 18.30 -3.26 12.46
C GLN A 267 16.84 -2.77 12.56
N HIS A 268 16.03 -2.98 11.52
CA HIS A 268 14.60 -2.67 11.50
C HIS A 268 13.76 -3.83 12.02
N THR A 269 13.95 -4.18 13.29
CA THR A 269 13.47 -5.45 13.84
C THR A 269 11.95 -5.56 13.87
N LEU A 270 11.23 -4.48 14.20
CA LEU A 270 9.76 -4.51 14.28
C LEU A 270 9.13 -4.64 12.89
N MET A 271 9.49 -3.75 11.96
CA MET A 271 8.98 -3.77 10.58
C MET A 271 9.42 -5.02 9.83
N GLY A 272 10.65 -5.47 10.05
CA GLY A 272 11.17 -6.72 9.53
C GLY A 272 10.38 -7.92 10.02
N ARG A 273 10.05 -7.98 11.33
CA ARG A 273 9.19 -9.03 11.89
C ARG A 273 7.76 -8.95 11.35
N ALA A 274 7.19 -7.76 11.19
CA ALA A 274 5.85 -7.60 10.63
C ALA A 274 5.75 -8.23 9.21
N LEU A 275 6.76 -8.03 8.37
CA LEU A 275 6.84 -8.68 7.06
C LEU A 275 7.17 -10.18 7.12
N GLN A 276 7.99 -10.62 8.08
CA GLN A 276 8.33 -12.06 8.24
C GLN A 276 7.16 -12.90 8.74
N LEU A 277 6.29 -12.32 9.55
CA LEU A 277 5.07 -12.97 10.01
C LEU A 277 4.08 -13.20 8.84
N LEU A 278 4.31 -12.57 7.69
CA LEU A 278 3.66 -12.91 6.43
C LEU A 278 4.35 -14.07 5.73
N THR A 279 3.96 -15.26 6.18
CA THR A 279 4.26 -16.50 5.47
C THR A 279 3.62 -16.49 4.08
N ASP A 280 4.23 -17.21 3.13
CA ASP A 280 3.72 -17.28 1.74
C ASP A 280 2.27 -17.79 1.68
N ASN A 281 1.83 -18.62 2.64
CA ASN A 281 0.45 -19.10 2.71
C ASN A 281 -0.54 -17.99 3.11
N VAL A 282 -0.15 -17.09 4.01
CA VAL A 282 -0.98 -15.96 4.41
C VAL A 282 -0.96 -14.86 3.35
N ALA A 283 0.20 -14.63 2.74
CA ALA A 283 0.35 -13.62 1.69
C ALA A 283 -0.42 -13.99 0.41
N ALA A 284 -0.74 -15.28 0.19
CA ALA A 284 -1.47 -15.74 -0.99
C ALA A 284 -2.81 -15.02 -1.16
N ASP A 285 -3.57 -14.84 -0.08
CA ASP A 285 -4.88 -14.19 -0.11
C ASP A 285 -4.79 -12.70 -0.42
N PHE A 286 -3.66 -12.06 -0.14
CA PHE A 286 -3.45 -10.61 -0.35
C PHE A 286 -2.49 -10.32 -1.52
N ARG A 287 -2.07 -11.37 -2.24
CA ARG A 287 -0.91 -11.34 -3.12
C ARG A 287 -1.02 -10.26 -4.18
N VAL A 288 -2.19 -10.10 -4.78
CA VAL A 288 -2.40 -9.12 -5.84
C VAL A 288 -2.18 -7.70 -5.32
N THR A 289 -2.83 -7.34 -4.21
CA THR A 289 -2.71 -6.01 -3.61
C THR A 289 -1.28 -5.73 -3.15
N LEU A 290 -0.62 -6.72 -2.57
CA LEU A 290 0.79 -6.66 -2.17
C LEU A 290 1.73 -6.49 -3.38
N ASP A 291 1.54 -7.26 -4.44
CA ASP A 291 2.35 -7.20 -5.67
C ASP A 291 2.20 -5.82 -6.34
N LEU A 292 1.00 -5.24 -6.33
CA LEU A 292 0.76 -3.91 -6.87
C LEU A 292 1.39 -2.81 -5.98
N LEU A 293 1.30 -2.93 -4.65
CA LEU A 293 2.02 -2.04 -3.71
C LEU A 293 3.53 -2.09 -3.98
N VAL A 294 4.11 -3.28 -4.07
CA VAL A 294 5.53 -3.48 -4.39
C VAL A 294 5.88 -2.82 -5.72
N ARG A 295 5.05 -3.01 -6.75
CA ARG A 295 5.27 -2.44 -8.09
C ARG A 295 5.26 -0.91 -8.08
N LEU A 296 4.34 -0.27 -7.33
CA LEU A 296 4.29 1.19 -7.19
C LEU A 296 5.46 1.73 -6.37
N ILE A 297 5.81 1.07 -5.26
CA ILE A 297 6.93 1.50 -4.40
C ILE A 297 8.28 1.33 -5.13
N ALA A 298 8.41 0.33 -6.00
CA ALA A 298 9.64 0.10 -6.76
C ALA A 298 10.02 1.27 -7.68
N VAL A 299 9.04 2.00 -8.22
CA VAL A 299 9.25 3.14 -9.13
C VAL A 299 9.41 4.50 -8.43
N VAL A 300 9.50 4.51 -7.10
CA VAL A 300 9.74 5.73 -6.31
C VAL A 300 11.19 6.18 -6.47
N ASP A 301 11.36 7.44 -6.88
CA ASP A 301 12.65 8.13 -6.94
C ASP A 301 12.87 8.87 -5.61
N TRP A 302 13.41 8.14 -4.62
CA TRP A 302 13.69 8.69 -3.29
C TRP A 302 14.61 9.92 -3.28
N PRO A 303 15.70 9.97 -4.06
CA PRO A 303 16.51 11.20 -4.16
C PRO A 303 15.69 12.44 -4.52
N ARG A 304 14.75 12.32 -5.47
CA ARG A 304 13.85 13.43 -5.83
C ARG A 304 12.78 13.68 -4.79
N VAL A 305 12.14 12.64 -4.27
CA VAL A 305 11.09 12.76 -3.23
C VAL A 305 11.63 13.45 -1.97
N ARG A 306 12.86 13.12 -1.54
CA ARG A 306 13.51 13.72 -0.37
C ARG A 306 13.84 15.20 -0.58
N GLY A 307 14.10 15.65 -1.82
CA GLY A 307 14.30 17.06 -2.16
C GLY A 307 15.30 17.84 -1.28
N GLY A 308 16.24 17.14 -0.64
CA GLY A 308 17.18 17.71 0.35
C GLY A 308 16.56 18.11 1.70
N LYS A 309 15.29 17.79 1.98
CA LYS A 309 14.58 18.17 3.21
C LYS A 309 14.47 16.99 4.18
N ARG A 310 14.95 17.18 5.42
CA ARG A 310 14.87 16.19 6.50
C ARG A 310 13.43 15.86 6.92
N ASP A 311 12.51 16.83 6.82
CA ASP A 311 11.09 16.67 7.19
C ASP A 311 10.24 15.94 6.14
N THR A 312 10.82 15.36 5.09
CA THR A 312 10.04 14.73 4.01
C THR A 312 9.18 13.58 4.53
N TYR A 313 9.70 12.76 5.46
CA TYR A 313 8.95 11.65 6.05
C TYR A 313 7.84 12.11 7.01
N LEU A 314 8.04 13.25 7.67
CA LEU A 314 7.03 13.90 8.51
C LEU A 314 5.77 14.20 7.69
N HIS A 315 5.99 14.92 6.59
CA HIS A 315 4.95 15.29 5.65
C HIS A 315 4.40 14.07 4.92
N LEU A 316 5.22 13.04 4.66
CA LEU A 316 4.75 11.79 4.06
C LEU A 316 3.67 11.15 4.92
N TYR A 317 3.91 10.97 6.22
CA TYR A 317 2.93 10.33 7.10
C TYR A 317 1.68 11.19 7.31
N GLU A 318 1.84 12.50 7.51
CA GLU A 318 0.70 13.40 7.70
C GLU A 318 -0.21 13.40 6.46
N ARG A 319 0.39 13.53 5.27
CA ARG A 319 -0.34 13.49 4.00
C ARG A 319 -0.91 12.11 3.74
N PHE A 320 -0.18 11.05 4.10
CA PHE A 320 -0.68 9.69 4.02
C PHE A 320 -1.97 9.55 4.82
N LEU A 321 -2.00 9.92 6.11
CA LEU A 321 -3.22 9.84 6.92
C LEU A 321 -4.34 10.71 6.36
N GLU A 322 -4.03 11.89 5.83
CA GLU A 322 -5.02 12.77 5.20
C GLU A 322 -5.72 12.11 4.01
N VAL A 323 -5.01 11.33 3.20
CA VAL A 323 -5.61 10.63 2.08
C VAL A 323 -6.19 9.29 2.51
N TYR A 324 -5.47 8.53 3.35
CA TYR A 324 -5.76 7.17 3.77
C TYR A 324 -7.00 7.10 4.67
N ASP A 325 -7.01 7.87 5.77
CA ASP A 325 -8.08 7.86 6.78
C ASP A 325 -8.16 9.22 7.52
N PRO A 326 -8.96 10.18 6.98
CA PRO A 326 -9.10 11.51 7.56
C PRO A 326 -9.68 11.52 8.98
N GLU A 327 -10.49 10.52 9.33
CA GLU A 327 -11.08 10.42 10.68
C GLU A 327 -10.05 9.87 11.67
N LEU A 328 -9.27 8.87 11.26
CA LEU A 328 -8.13 8.42 12.05
C LEU A 328 -7.16 9.57 12.30
N ARG A 329 -6.86 10.42 11.30
CA ARG A 329 -6.03 11.63 11.48
C ARG A 329 -6.56 12.56 12.59
N LYS A 330 -7.87 12.75 12.65
CA LYS A 330 -8.52 13.58 13.69
C LYS A 330 -8.47 12.92 15.06
N GLN A 331 -8.76 11.61 15.11
CA GLN A 331 -8.86 10.83 16.35
C GLN A 331 -7.49 10.55 16.98
N SER A 332 -6.49 10.24 16.16
CA SER A 332 -5.10 10.04 16.59
C SER A 332 -4.51 11.32 17.18
N GLY A 333 -5.13 12.48 16.92
CA GLY A 333 -4.61 13.77 17.33
C GLY A 333 -3.23 14.02 16.73
N SER A 334 -2.91 13.43 15.57
CA SER A 334 -1.63 13.58 14.85
C SER A 334 -1.46 15.00 14.26
N TYR A 335 -1.86 16.02 15.01
CA TYR A 335 -1.38 17.38 14.85
C TYR A 335 0.07 17.38 15.29
N TYR A 336 0.93 17.39 14.28
CA TYR A 336 2.35 17.54 14.50
C TYR A 336 2.64 18.75 15.37
N THR A 337 3.35 18.52 16.48
CA THR A 337 3.94 19.61 17.25
C THR A 337 4.83 20.41 16.29
N PRO A 338 4.53 21.70 16.06
CA PRO A 338 5.31 22.50 15.11
C PRO A 338 6.79 22.43 15.47
N HIS A 339 7.66 22.22 14.48
CA HIS A 339 9.09 22.06 14.70
C HIS A 339 9.67 23.21 15.54
N GLN A 340 9.16 24.43 15.36
CA GLN A 340 9.58 25.61 16.13
C GLN A 340 9.31 25.46 17.63
N VAL A 341 8.23 24.79 18.02
CA VAL A 341 7.90 24.53 19.43
C VAL A 341 8.82 23.45 19.98
N VAL A 342 8.98 22.34 19.25
CA VAL A 342 9.88 21.24 19.64
C VAL A 342 11.30 21.75 19.84
N GLU A 343 11.82 22.54 18.91
CA GLU A 343 13.16 23.11 18.97
C GLU A 343 13.37 23.95 20.23
N GLN A 344 12.39 24.79 20.60
CA GLN A 344 12.48 25.60 21.82
C GLN A 344 12.41 24.75 23.08
N MET A 345 11.58 23.71 23.11
CA MET A 345 11.50 22.80 24.25
C MET A 345 12.83 22.05 24.44
N VAL A 346 13.39 21.49 23.37
CA VAL A 346 14.69 20.81 23.40
C VAL A 346 15.79 21.78 23.84
N ARG A 347 15.80 23.02 23.31
CA ARG A 347 16.76 24.07 23.72
C ARG A 347 16.67 24.39 25.21
N LEU A 348 15.46 24.58 25.73
CA LEU A 348 15.23 24.91 27.14
C LEU A 348 15.65 23.76 28.06
N THR A 349 15.35 22.52 27.67
CA THR A 349 15.79 21.32 28.39
C THR A 349 17.32 21.23 28.42
N GLU A 350 18.00 21.44 27.29
CA GLU A 350 19.47 21.46 27.26
C GLU A 350 20.05 22.57 28.15
N GLN A 351 19.44 23.76 28.13
CA GLN A 351 19.86 24.86 28.99
C GLN A 351 19.73 24.49 30.48
N ALA A 352 18.68 23.75 30.86
CA ALA A 352 18.53 23.25 32.22
C ALA A 352 19.62 22.21 32.56
N LEU A 353 19.91 21.26 31.65
CA LEU A 353 21.01 20.29 31.82
C LEU A 353 22.34 20.99 32.13
N ILE A 354 22.67 22.02 31.37
CA ILE A 354 23.92 22.77 31.52
C ILE A 354 23.93 23.62 32.80
N THR A 355 22.87 24.39 33.05
CA THR A 355 22.88 25.43 34.10
C THR A 355 22.43 24.93 35.47
N ARG A 356 21.68 23.82 35.54
CA ARG A 356 21.09 23.31 36.79
C ARG A 356 21.60 21.93 37.19
N PHE A 357 22.06 21.12 36.24
CA PHE A 357 22.50 19.74 36.49
C PHE A 357 24.00 19.49 36.23
N ASP A 358 24.76 20.56 35.96
CA ASP A 358 26.21 20.53 35.69
C ASP A 358 26.60 19.56 34.54
N LYS A 359 25.71 19.41 33.56
CA LYS A 359 25.96 18.62 32.34
C LYS A 359 26.43 19.54 31.23
N ARG A 360 27.73 19.85 31.23
CA ARG A 360 28.32 20.92 30.39
C ARG A 360 28.12 20.72 28.90
N THR A 361 28.03 19.48 28.44
CA THR A 361 27.81 19.12 27.03
C THR A 361 26.32 18.84 26.73
N GLY A 362 25.41 19.15 27.66
CA GLY A 362 23.97 19.02 27.45
C GLY A 362 23.54 17.58 27.17
N PHE A 363 22.79 17.35 26.09
CA PHE A 363 22.36 16.00 25.69
C PHE A 363 23.53 15.08 25.30
N ALA A 364 24.67 15.63 24.88
CA ALA A 364 25.83 14.84 24.52
C ALA A 364 26.54 14.22 25.74
N ASP A 365 26.27 14.71 26.95
CA ASP A 365 26.89 14.21 28.19
C ASP A 365 26.54 12.73 28.42
N PRO A 366 27.52 11.83 28.63
CA PRO A 366 27.29 10.38 28.73
C PRO A 366 26.39 9.97 29.91
N ALA A 367 26.21 10.83 30.90
CA ALA A 367 25.33 10.58 32.03
C ALA A 367 23.85 10.96 31.77
N VAL A 368 23.52 11.51 30.61
CA VAL A 368 22.15 11.92 30.25
C VAL A 368 21.48 10.80 29.46
N VAL A 369 20.34 10.29 29.93
CA VAL A 369 19.50 9.39 29.13
C VAL A 369 18.21 10.13 28.84
N THR A 370 17.79 10.17 27.57
CA THR A 370 16.57 10.85 27.17
C THR A 370 15.52 9.83 26.80
N VAL A 371 14.35 9.97 27.41
CA VAL A 371 13.20 9.10 27.16
C VAL A 371 12.04 9.97 26.66
N ASP A 372 11.53 9.65 25.48
CA ASP A 372 10.29 10.19 24.94
C ASP A 372 9.19 9.12 25.06
N PRO A 373 8.28 9.23 26.05
CA PRO A 373 7.26 8.20 26.30
C PRO A 373 6.12 8.18 25.27
N ALA A 374 6.04 9.18 24.40
CA ALA A 374 5.02 9.30 23.37
C ALA A 374 5.64 9.99 22.14
N MET A 375 6.60 9.30 21.52
CA MET A 375 7.47 9.92 20.53
C MET A 375 6.76 10.32 19.24
N GLY A 376 5.57 9.78 18.97
CA GLY A 376 4.88 9.96 17.69
C GLY A 376 5.79 9.48 16.57
N THR A 377 6.16 10.40 15.68
CA THR A 377 7.10 10.12 14.59
C THR A 377 8.53 10.54 14.89
N GLY A 378 8.90 10.62 16.16
CA GLY A 378 10.27 10.83 16.62
C GLY A 378 10.77 12.28 16.56
N THR A 379 9.87 13.28 16.52
CA THR A 379 10.28 14.69 16.31
C THR A 379 11.19 15.23 17.41
N TYR A 380 10.99 14.87 18.68
CA TYR A 380 11.91 15.28 19.76
C TYR A 380 13.27 14.59 19.66
N LEU A 381 13.29 13.29 19.34
CA LEU A 381 14.52 12.52 19.18
C LEU A 381 15.39 13.10 18.05
N ASP A 382 14.78 13.37 16.90
CA ASP A 382 15.41 14.03 15.75
C ASP A 382 15.98 15.41 16.13
N ALA A 383 15.19 16.25 16.80
CA ALA A 383 15.62 17.57 17.24
C ALA A 383 16.81 17.52 18.24
N ILE A 384 16.85 16.51 19.12
CA ILE A 384 17.98 16.30 20.03
C ILE A 384 19.24 15.92 19.24
N ILE A 385 19.14 14.98 18.28
CA ILE A 385 20.28 14.57 17.44
C ILE A 385 20.83 15.79 16.70
N VAL A 386 19.97 16.54 16.00
CA VAL A 386 20.36 17.76 15.26
C VAL A 386 21.08 18.77 16.15
N ARG A 387 20.60 18.94 17.39
CA ARG A 387 21.20 19.87 18.35
C ARG A 387 22.59 19.41 18.81
N VAL A 388 22.74 18.11 19.10
CA VAL A 388 24.04 17.53 19.46
C VAL A 388 25.02 17.63 18.30
N VAL A 389 24.60 17.35 17.05
CA VAL A 389 25.42 17.56 15.85
C VAL A 389 25.94 19.00 15.83
N ALA A 390 25.05 19.99 15.91
CA ALA A 390 25.44 21.40 15.87
C ALA A 390 26.34 21.83 17.04
N SER A 391 26.26 21.16 18.19
CA SER A 391 27.16 21.41 19.32
C SER A 391 28.54 20.81 19.07
N VAL A 392 28.61 19.52 18.70
CA VAL A 392 29.85 18.78 18.46
C VAL A 392 30.62 19.37 17.28
N GLU A 393 29.94 19.73 16.19
CA GLU A 393 30.58 20.39 15.05
C GLU A 393 31.26 21.71 15.45
N ARG A 394 30.67 22.47 16.38
CA ARG A 394 31.23 23.74 16.86
C ARG A 394 32.38 23.54 17.83
N SER A 395 32.34 22.52 18.70
CA SER A 395 33.36 22.32 19.74
C SER A 395 34.55 21.48 19.28
N GLU A 396 34.28 20.44 18.47
CA GLU A 396 35.24 19.37 18.15
C GLU A 396 35.43 19.20 16.63
N GLY A 397 34.60 19.84 15.82
CA GLY A 397 34.66 19.78 14.37
C GLY A 397 33.84 18.63 13.77
N LYS A 398 33.66 18.66 12.45
CA LYS A 398 32.79 17.72 11.71
C LYS A 398 33.21 16.25 11.86
N GLY A 399 34.51 15.98 11.98
CA GLY A 399 35.02 14.61 12.10
C GLY A 399 34.63 13.90 13.40
N ALA A 400 34.22 14.63 14.44
CA ALA A 400 33.79 14.05 15.71
C ALA A 400 32.29 13.65 15.71
N VAL A 401 31.50 14.13 14.75
CA VAL A 401 30.05 13.93 14.71
C VAL A 401 29.65 12.46 14.65
N PRO A 402 30.21 11.61 13.76
CA PRO A 402 29.75 10.22 13.64
C PRO A 402 29.87 9.43 14.96
N ALA A 403 31.00 9.59 15.65
CA ALA A 403 31.25 8.93 16.92
C ALA A 403 30.35 9.47 18.05
N ALA A 404 30.19 10.78 18.14
CA ALA A 404 29.34 11.40 19.16
C ALA A 404 27.87 11.02 19.01
N ILE A 405 27.36 10.96 17.76
CA ILE A 405 25.97 10.57 17.50
C ILE A 405 25.76 9.08 17.70
N SER A 406 26.73 8.22 17.35
CA SER A 406 26.68 6.80 17.70
C SER A 406 26.57 6.57 19.22
N ALA A 407 27.30 7.37 20.02
CA ALA A 407 27.23 7.31 21.47
C ALA A 407 25.95 7.93 22.07
N LEU A 408 25.37 8.93 21.41
CA LEU A 408 24.08 9.51 21.78
C LEU A 408 22.94 8.51 21.53
N ALA A 409 22.96 7.81 20.39
CA ALA A 409 21.90 6.88 19.98
C ALA A 409 21.67 5.77 21.03
N GLN A 410 22.72 5.32 21.72
CA GLN A 410 22.64 4.36 22.84
C GLN A 410 21.82 4.85 24.05
N ARG A 411 21.50 6.15 24.12
CA ARG A 411 20.87 6.82 25.25
C ARG A 411 19.61 7.59 24.87
N LEU A 412 19.13 7.42 23.64
CA LEU A 412 17.86 7.96 23.17
C LEU A 412 16.84 6.82 23.13
N VAL A 413 15.75 6.97 23.87
CA VAL A 413 14.69 5.97 23.95
C VAL A 413 13.37 6.63 23.58
N GLY A 414 12.64 6.05 22.64
CA GLY A 414 11.31 6.49 22.24
C GLY A 414 10.30 5.37 22.38
N PHE A 415 9.10 5.69 22.87
CA PHE A 415 7.97 4.79 22.92
C PHE A 415 6.83 5.32 22.07
N GLU A 416 6.20 4.45 21.30
CA GLU A 416 5.02 4.77 20.50
C GLU A 416 4.08 3.57 20.47
N LEU A 417 2.78 3.85 20.60
CA LEU A 417 1.71 2.85 20.59
C LEU A 417 1.18 2.61 19.17
N GLN A 418 1.31 3.58 18.27
CA GLN A 418 0.78 3.44 16.92
C GLN A 418 1.88 2.96 15.95
N MET A 419 1.59 1.91 15.18
CA MET A 419 2.53 1.36 14.21
C MET A 419 2.96 2.36 13.14
N GLY A 420 2.02 3.15 12.62
CA GLY A 420 2.31 4.14 11.58
C GLY A 420 3.33 5.18 12.04
N PRO A 421 3.08 5.91 13.14
CA PRO A 421 4.03 6.86 13.70
C PRO A 421 5.36 6.22 14.11
N TYR A 422 5.34 5.02 14.70
CA TYR A 422 6.56 4.27 15.02
C TYR A 422 7.42 4.04 13.78
N ALA A 423 6.83 3.54 12.68
CA ALA A 423 7.55 3.30 11.42
C ALA A 423 8.21 4.56 10.89
N VAL A 424 7.53 5.71 11.04
CA VAL A 424 8.03 6.99 10.57
C VAL A 424 9.15 7.52 11.47
N ALA A 425 9.04 7.31 12.79
CA ALA A 425 10.13 7.62 13.71
C ALA A 425 11.38 6.82 13.36
N GLU A 426 11.21 5.52 13.08
CA GLU A 426 12.29 4.61 12.68
C GLU A 426 12.92 5.06 11.35
N LEU A 427 12.11 5.29 10.31
CA LEU A 427 12.54 5.83 9.00
C LEU A 427 13.35 7.13 9.13
N ARG A 428 12.88 8.07 9.96
CA ARG A 428 13.55 9.36 10.18
C ARG A 428 14.86 9.19 10.92
N THR A 429 14.84 8.43 12.01
CA THR A 429 16.02 8.25 12.86
C THR A 429 17.12 7.51 12.09
N SER A 430 16.81 6.39 11.45
CA SER A 430 17.79 5.66 10.63
C SER A 430 18.31 6.50 9.47
N GLY A 431 17.40 7.16 8.73
CA GLY A 431 17.80 8.06 7.65
C GLY A 431 18.68 9.23 8.09
N LEU A 432 18.53 9.70 9.34
CA LEU A 432 19.40 10.74 9.92
C LEU A 432 20.76 10.17 10.34
N LEU A 433 20.79 8.98 10.96
CA LEU A 433 22.03 8.32 11.36
C LEU A 433 22.91 8.01 10.14
N ASP A 434 22.31 7.48 9.07
CA ASP A 434 23.01 7.21 7.81
C ASP A 434 23.63 8.46 7.19
N GLN A 435 22.88 9.57 7.17
CA GLN A 435 23.39 10.86 6.67
C GLN A 435 24.59 11.37 7.48
N LEU A 436 24.68 10.97 8.75
CA LEU A 436 25.73 11.38 9.68
C LEU A 436 26.85 10.33 9.78
N GLU A 437 26.78 9.25 9.00
CA GLU A 437 27.70 8.10 9.08
C GLU A 437 27.79 7.51 10.50
N ALA A 438 26.70 7.64 11.27
CA ALA A 438 26.61 7.19 12.66
C ALA A 438 25.97 5.80 12.75
N ASN A 439 26.28 5.06 13.81
CA ASN A 439 25.77 3.70 14.03
C ASN A 439 24.58 3.72 14.98
N ALA A 440 23.53 2.96 14.64
CA ALA A 440 22.43 2.66 15.54
C ALA A 440 22.82 1.63 16.62
N PRO A 441 22.06 1.56 17.73
CA PRO A 441 22.30 0.60 18.80
C PRO A 441 22.19 -0.86 18.33
N SER A 442 23.02 -1.75 18.89
CA SER A 442 23.02 -3.17 18.54
C SER A 442 21.75 -3.93 18.97
N ALA A 443 20.93 -3.33 19.84
CA ALA A 443 19.71 -3.93 20.37
C ALA A 443 18.42 -3.45 19.68
N GLY A 444 18.52 -2.57 18.68
CA GLY A 444 17.38 -1.83 18.12
C GLY A 444 17.14 -0.55 18.88
#